data_AF-A0AAU7CGN5-F1
#
_entry.id   AF-A0AAU7CGN5-F1
#
_cell.length_a   1.000
_cell.length_b   1.000
_cell.length_c   1.000
_cell.angle_alpha   90.00
_cell.angle_beta   90.00
_cell.angle_gamma   90.00
#
_symmetry.space_group_name_H-M   'P 1'
#
loop_
_entity.id
_entity.type
_entity.pdbx_description
1 polymer ?
#
loop_
_entity_poly.entity_id
_entity_poly.type
_entity_poly.pdbx_seq_one_letter_code
_entity_poly.pdbx_strand_id
1 'polypeptide(L)'
;MRYRIAEIPPVRPEVEEYRLHRMTNCHVGATNCAAPPGGVPTGPIGLRLRAILTKFAGSHRLAVRPIQRLASDLFVLDNLLGTIPKLKRQVTHALDPVIA
;
A
#
# COMPACT_ATOMS: atom_id res chain seq x y z
N MET A 1 4.52 5.49 43.18
CA MET A 1 5.16 4.64 42.14
C MET A 1 4.14 4.34 41.07
N ARG A 2 4.51 4.44 39.78
CA ARG A 2 3.56 4.30 38.66
C ARG A 2 4.04 3.22 37.71
N TYR A 3 3.29 2.14 37.63
CA TYR A 3 3.58 0.99 36.77
C TYR A 3 2.72 1.07 35.51
N ARG A 4 3.33 0.86 34.35
CA ARG A 4 2.67 0.83 33.05
C ARG A 4 3.23 -0.31 32.23
N ILE A 5 2.32 -1.08 31.63
CA ILE A 5 2.62 -2.03 30.56
C ILE A 5 2.08 -1.40 29.27
N ALA A 6 2.86 -1.48 28.19
CA ALA A 6 2.45 -1.10 26.85
C ALA A 6 2.38 -2.36 25.99
N GLU A 7 1.17 -2.74 25.59
CA GLU A 7 0.91 -3.91 24.75
C GLU A 7 0.42 -3.45 23.37
N ILE A 8 0.75 -4.19 22.31
CA ILE A 8 0.23 -3.95 20.96
C ILE A 8 -0.74 -5.07 20.63
N PRO A 9 -2.03 -4.77 20.37
CA PRO A 9 -2.99 -5.80 20.01
C PRO A 9 -2.64 -6.41 18.65
N PRO A 10 -3.06 -7.66 18.37
CA PRO A 10 -2.85 -8.30 17.08
C PRO A 10 -3.39 -7.42 15.94
N VAL A 11 -2.53 -7.09 14.97
CA VAL A 11 -2.92 -6.28 13.82
C VAL A 11 -3.42 -7.21 12.72
N ARG A 12 -4.71 -7.10 12.38
CA ARG A 12 -5.30 -7.81 11.24
C ARG A 12 -5.66 -6.80 10.16
N PRO A 13 -5.18 -6.98 8.91
CA PRO A 13 -5.58 -6.09 7.82
C PRO A 13 -7.06 -6.31 7.49
N GLU A 14 -7.82 -5.21 7.43
CA GLU A 14 -9.14 -5.20 6.83
C GLU A 14 -8.98 -5.19 5.31
N VAL A 15 -9.55 -6.19 4.63
CA VAL A 15 -9.46 -6.35 3.18
C VAL A 15 -10.84 -6.15 2.58
N GLU A 16 -10.97 -5.12 1.75
CA GLU A 16 -12.16 -4.88 0.95
C GLU A 16 -11.86 -5.27 -0.51
N GLU A 17 -12.59 -6.26 -1.03
CA GLU A 17 -12.39 -6.78 -2.39
C GLU A 17 -13.41 -6.14 -3.36
N TYR A 18 -12.89 -5.45 -4.37
CA TYR A 18 -13.71 -4.89 -5.45
C TYR A 18 -13.58 -5.76 -6.70
N ARG A 19 -14.67 -6.42 -7.10
CA ARG A 19 -14.73 -7.22 -8.33
C ARG A 19 -15.18 -6.34 -9.50
N LEU A 20 -14.26 -6.03 -10.40
CA LEU A 20 -14.54 -5.24 -11.60
C LEU A 20 -14.97 -6.15 -12.74
N HIS A 21 -16.09 -5.80 -13.38
CA HIS A 21 -16.54 -6.51 -14.56
C HIS A 21 -15.65 -6.16 -15.75
N ARG A 22 -15.16 -7.18 -16.47
CA ARG A 22 -14.31 -7.05 -17.65
C ARG A 22 -15.01 -7.68 -18.83
N MET A 23 -15.21 -6.91 -19.89
CA MET A 23 -15.76 -7.39 -21.16
C MET A 23 -14.74 -7.19 -22.27
N THR A 24 -14.52 -8.23 -23.07
CA THR A 24 -13.71 -8.16 -24.28
C THR A 24 -14.66 -8.05 -25.47
N ASN A 25 -14.54 -6.98 -26.24
CA ASN A 25 -15.26 -6.87 -27.51
C ASN A 25 -14.63 -7.83 -28.53
N CYS A 26 -15.37 -8.84 -28.99
CA CYS A 26 -14.86 -9.83 -29.94
C CYS A 26 -14.54 -9.26 -31.33
N HIS A 27 -15.08 -8.08 -31.68
CA HIS A 27 -14.86 -7.46 -32.99
C HIS A 27 -13.63 -6.54 -33.06
N VAL A 28 -13.27 -5.91 -31.95
CA VAL A 28 -12.19 -4.90 -31.89
C VAL A 28 -11.01 -5.40 -31.04
N GLY A 29 -11.19 -6.48 -30.26
CA GLY A 29 -10.21 -6.97 -29.29
C GLY A 29 -10.01 -6.04 -28.09
N ALA A 30 -10.65 -4.86 -28.08
CA ALA A 30 -10.60 -3.92 -26.98
C ALA A 30 -11.25 -4.52 -25.74
N THR A 31 -10.53 -4.46 -24.63
CA THR A 31 -11.01 -4.92 -23.33
C THR A 31 -11.45 -3.72 -22.50
N ASN A 32 -12.73 -3.70 -22.11
CA ASN A 32 -13.27 -2.66 -21.25
C ASN A 32 -13.39 -3.20 -19.82
N CYS A 33 -12.84 -2.47 -18.85
CA CYS A 33 -12.95 -2.79 -17.42
C CYS A 33 -13.79 -1.71 -16.75
N ALA A 34 -14.77 -2.10 -15.95
CA ALA A 34 -15.49 -1.18 -15.09
C ALA A 34 -14.52 -0.44 -14.15
N ALA A 35 -14.76 0.86 -13.94
CA ALA A 35 -14.03 1.63 -12.94
C ALA A 35 -14.47 1.23 -11.52
N PRO A 36 -13.57 1.24 -10.52
CA PRO A 36 -13.97 1.10 -9.12
C PRO A 36 -14.89 2.26 -8.69
N PRO A 37 -15.74 2.05 -7.67
CA PRO A 37 -16.61 3.11 -7.15
C PRO A 37 -15.80 4.29 -6.62
N GLY A 38 -16.41 5.47 -6.63
CA GLY A 38 -15.76 6.70 -6.16
C GLY A 38 -15.31 6.58 -4.69
N GLY A 39 -14.07 6.96 -4.41
CA GLY A 39 -13.47 6.91 -3.06
C GLY A 39 -12.54 5.72 -2.82
N VAL A 40 -12.50 4.74 -3.72
CA VAL A 40 -11.57 3.61 -3.62
C VAL A 40 -10.14 4.06 -4.01
N PRO A 41 -9.12 3.82 -3.18
CA PRO A 41 -7.74 4.11 -3.53
C PRO A 41 -7.34 3.39 -4.83
N THR A 42 -6.60 4.06 -5.70
CA THR A 42 -6.02 3.45 -6.91
C THR A 42 -4.85 2.54 -6.53
N GLY A 43 -5.14 1.34 -6.04
CA GLY A 43 -4.17 0.28 -5.76
C GLY A 43 -4.51 -0.55 -4.51
N PRO A 44 -3.75 -1.64 -4.29
CA PRO A 44 -4.07 -2.63 -3.25
C PRO A 44 -3.70 -2.20 -1.81
N ILE A 45 -3.22 -0.96 -1.62
CA ILE A 45 -2.76 -0.47 -0.30
C ILE A 45 -3.73 0.60 0.20
N GLY A 46 -4.43 0.27 1.29
CA GLY A 46 -5.25 1.21 2.03
C GLY A 46 -4.44 2.31 2.72
N LEU A 47 -5.12 3.40 3.11
CA LEU A 47 -4.49 4.63 3.62
C LEU A 47 -3.59 4.39 4.85
N ARG A 48 -4.05 3.60 5.83
CA ARG A 48 -3.31 3.33 7.07
C ARG A 48 -2.02 2.56 6.80
N LEU A 49 -2.11 1.50 5.99
CA LEU A 49 -0.95 0.72 5.56
C LEU A 49 0.03 1.60 4.77
N ARG A 50 -0.48 2.46 3.88
CA ARG A 50 0.34 3.43 3.13
C ARG A 50 1.14 4.33 4.07
N ALA A 51 0.50 4.92 5.07
CA ALA A 51 1.16 5.80 6.03
C ALA A 51 2.30 5.10 6.79
N ILE A 52 2.08 3.86 7.22
CA ILE A 52 3.11 3.06 7.93
C ILE A 52 4.29 2.77 7.01
N LEU A 53 4.03 2.27 5.80
CA LEU A 53 5.08 1.93 4.83
C LEU A 53 5.83 3.18 4.36
N THR A 54 5.16 4.33 4.22
CA THR A 54 5.80 5.63 3.95
C THR A 54 6.71 6.05 5.08
N LYS A 55 6.31 5.85 6.35
CA LYS A 55 7.17 6.13 7.50
C LYS A 55 8.43 5.26 7.50
N PHE A 56 8.31 3.99 7.13
CA PHE A 56 9.46 3.08 6.98
C PHE A 56 10.38 3.49 5.82
N ALA A 57 9.80 3.87 4.68
CA ALA A 57 10.55 4.28 3.49
C ALA A 57 11.22 5.65 3.63
N GLY A 58 10.55 6.62 4.25
CA GLY A 58 11.00 7.99 4.42
C GLY A 58 11.81 8.18 5.70
N SER A 59 11.15 8.13 6.85
CA SER A 59 11.77 8.43 8.15
C SER A 59 12.83 7.42 8.58
N HIS A 60 12.61 6.13 8.30
CA HIS A 60 13.58 5.06 8.62
C HIS A 60 14.47 4.68 7.43
N ARG A 61 14.28 5.32 6.25
CA ARG A 61 15.07 5.15 5.02
C ARG A 61 15.31 3.69 4.61
N LEU A 62 14.40 2.78 4.98
CA LEU A 62 14.60 1.36 4.75
C LEU A 62 14.61 1.04 3.25
N ALA A 63 15.40 0.02 2.88
CA ALA A 63 15.37 -0.53 1.53
C ALA A 63 14.04 -1.28 1.28
N VAL A 64 13.72 -1.53 0.01
CA VAL A 64 12.45 -2.17 -0.40
C VAL A 64 12.28 -3.56 0.25
N ARG A 65 13.34 -4.37 0.28
CA ARG A 65 13.29 -5.74 0.85
C ARG A 65 13.02 -5.76 2.36
N PRO A 66 13.71 -4.96 3.21
CA PRO A 66 13.35 -4.82 4.62
C PRO A 66 11.90 -4.37 4.85
N ILE A 67 11.39 -3.43 4.05
CA ILE A 67 9.99 -2.97 4.16
C ILE A 67 9.01 -4.09 3.83
N GLN A 68 9.31 -4.89 2.79
CA GLN A 68 8.51 -6.06 2.44
C GLN A 68 8.46 -7.06 3.59
N ARG A 69 9.62 -7.40 4.16
CA ARG A 69 9.71 -8.34 5.27
C ARG A 69 8.93 -7.87 6.49
N LEU A 70 9.08 -6.61 6.89
CA LEU A 70 8.31 -6.03 7.98
C LEU A 70 6.80 -6.02 7.70
N ALA A 71 6.39 -5.78 6.46
CA ALA A 71 4.98 -5.79 6.10
C ALA A 71 4.37 -7.20 6.20
N SER A 72 5.12 -8.22 5.78
CA SER A 72 4.72 -9.63 5.94
C SER A 72 4.69 -10.04 7.42
N ASP A 73 5.74 -9.71 8.18
CA ASP A 73 5.88 -10.10 9.58
C ASP A 73 4.83 -9.43 10.49
N LEU A 74 4.51 -8.15 10.24
CA LEU A 74 3.61 -7.36 11.10
C LEU A 74 2.14 -7.39 10.68
N PHE A 75 1.87 -7.52 9.37
CA PHE A 75 0.51 -7.40 8.82
C PHE A 75 0.03 -8.66 8.10
N VAL A 76 0.85 -9.73 8.04
CA VAL A 76 0.52 -10.98 7.34
C VAL A 76 0.15 -10.73 5.87
N LEU A 77 0.84 -9.75 5.26
CA LEU A 77 0.63 -9.38 3.87
C LEU A 77 1.71 -10.03 3.00
N ASP A 78 1.27 -10.96 2.17
CA ASP A 78 2.10 -11.55 1.14
C ASP A 78 2.00 -10.75 -0.17
N ASN A 79 3.10 -10.73 -0.94
CA ASN A 79 3.14 -10.21 -2.31
C ASN A 79 2.95 -8.69 -2.52
N LEU A 80 3.66 -7.86 -1.75
CA LEU A 80 3.76 -6.40 -1.98
C LEU A 80 4.87 -5.99 -2.97
N LEU A 81 5.30 -6.92 -3.83
CA LEU A 81 6.50 -6.79 -4.68
C LEU A 81 6.44 -5.63 -5.68
N GLY A 82 5.29 -5.41 -6.32
CA GLY A 82 5.09 -4.28 -7.23
C GLY A 82 4.80 -2.96 -6.51
N THR A 83 4.27 -3.02 -5.29
CA THR A 83 3.64 -1.85 -4.65
C THR A 83 4.60 -1.04 -3.78
N ILE A 84 5.53 -1.69 -3.07
CA ILE A 84 6.53 -0.98 -2.23
C ILE A 84 7.52 -0.15 -3.07
N PRO A 85 8.05 -0.62 -4.21
CA PRO A 85 8.87 0.22 -5.08
C PRO A 85 8.13 1.47 -5.60
N LYS A 86 6.86 1.30 -5.99
CA LYS A 86 5.99 2.40 -6.43
C LYS A 86 5.77 3.40 -5.30
N LEU A 87 5.44 2.91 -4.10
CA LEU A 87 5.27 3.75 -2.92
C LEU A 87 6.56 4.51 -2.57
N LYS A 88 7.72 3.84 -2.58
CA LYS A 88 9.00 4.46 -2.27
C LYS A 88 9.31 5.61 -3.25
N ARG A 89 9.07 5.41 -4.56
CA ARG A 89 9.21 6.48 -5.56
C ARG A 89 8.28 7.66 -5.28
N GLN A 90 7.02 7.40 -4.94
CA GLN A 90 6.06 8.47 -4.59
C GLN A 90 6.50 9.27 -3.36
N VAL A 91 7.02 8.59 -2.34
CA VAL A 91 7.54 9.23 -1.13
C VAL A 91 8.79 10.03 -1.43
N THR A 92 9.73 9.50 -2.21
CA THR A 92 10.93 10.24 -2.64
C THR A 92 10.53 11.50 -3.42
N HIS A 93 9.66 11.38 -4.42
CA HIS A 93 9.18 12.53 -5.19
C HIS A 93 8.45 13.58 -4.33
N ALA A 94 7.70 13.16 -3.30
CA ALA A 94 7.03 14.08 -2.39
C ALA A 94 7.99 14.77 -1.41
N LEU A 95 9.17 14.17 -1.16
CA LEU A 95 10.21 14.70 -0.30
C LEU A 95 11.30 15.44 -1.08
N ASP A 96 11.31 15.35 -2.41
CA ASP A 96 12.22 16.11 -3.24
C ASP A 96 11.96 17.61 -3.01
N PRO A 97 13.04 18.41 -2.85
CA PRO A 97 12.90 19.83 -2.60
C PRO A 97 12.10 20.46 -3.75
N VAL A 98 11.04 21.19 -3.40
CA VAL A 98 10.35 22.07 -4.36
C VAL A 98 11.31 23.21 -4.66
N ILE A 99 12.09 23.08 -5.71
CA ILE A 99 12.92 24.16 -6.22
C ILE A 99 11.99 25.04 -7.06
N ALA A 100 11.63 26.20 -6.50
CA ALA A 100 10.87 27.28 -7.16
C ALA A 100 11.84 28.30 -7.77
#